data_AF-A0A2D5QPN5-F1
#
_entry.id   AF-A0A2D5QPN5-F1
#
_cell.length_a   1.000
_cell.length_b   1.000
_cell.length_c   1.000
_cell.angle_alpha   90.00
_cell.angle_beta   90.00
_cell.angle_gamma   90.00
#
_symmetry.space_group_name_H-M   'P 1'
#
loop_
_entity.id
_entity.type
_entity.pdbx_description
1 polymer ?
#
loop_
_entity_poly.entity_id
_entity_poly.type
_entity_poly.pdbx_seq_one_letter_code
_entity_poly.pdbx_strand_id
1 'polypeptide(L)'
;MPCFLFRFSPILCLLTLLSLSTALSQNSWAQAEEFGGEVPPQESQCESPNVLLLLDRSGSMLDDDKWGQATQAITEVFVPYFDTLSFGLMTFPSFGACGVDEGTLAVPIGETDGVNLSDVYLASTPNDEALTPLSEAIRIGHAELEMIQRPERRGYLILLTDGIETCAPGALEDSAPIASAQRAADAGFKTYVIGFGSLVRRSTLREMARVGGTEQERLVSDQSQLTETLQAIIDSATTEVCDRLDNDCDGYVDEGIDCEPACNSYADECPCNNDLDCGAGETCENQVCAPPPCNRICDNGYICQGDNCVPGDELNEGPTPGGMTTGPSGNNNFTDPASPQVPEANGMNDNTIANSESSCEQTQPYSYFALLFCLILLIKPRFFKTGLESS
;
A
#
# COMPACT_ATOMS: atom_id res chain seq x y z
N MET A 1 82.48 44.56 8.63
CA MET A 1 81.72 44.67 7.35
C MET A 1 81.45 43.27 6.84
N PRO A 2 80.22 42.88 6.49
CA PRO A 2 79.10 42.70 7.42
C PRO A 2 78.64 41.22 7.52
N CYS A 3 78.06 40.86 8.67
CA CYS A 3 77.22 39.69 8.85
C CYS A 3 75.92 39.86 8.06
N PHE A 4 75.57 38.92 7.18
CA PHE A 4 74.23 38.77 6.63
C PHE A 4 73.51 37.65 7.37
N LEU A 5 72.58 38.03 8.24
CA LEU A 5 71.56 37.13 8.78
C LEU A 5 70.52 36.89 7.68
N PHE A 6 70.45 35.66 7.16
CA PHE A 6 69.32 35.24 6.34
C PHE A 6 68.08 35.10 7.23
N ARG A 7 67.13 36.01 7.07
CA ARG A 7 65.76 35.84 7.55
C ARG A 7 65.12 34.71 6.74
N PHE A 8 64.84 33.57 7.37
CA PHE A 8 63.90 32.60 6.82
C PHE A 8 62.48 33.17 6.92
N SER A 9 61.82 33.31 5.77
CA SER A 9 60.42 33.71 5.68
C SER A 9 59.52 32.55 6.12
N PRO A 10 58.55 32.76 7.03
CA PRO A 10 57.62 31.71 7.49
C PRO A 10 56.68 31.19 6.38
N ILE A 11 56.68 31.84 5.21
CA ILE A 11 55.82 31.49 4.07
C ILE A 11 56.29 30.23 3.35
N LEU A 12 57.59 29.87 3.45
CA LEU A 12 58.12 28.68 2.77
C LEU A 12 57.84 27.37 3.51
N CYS A 13 57.48 27.43 4.80
CA CYS A 13 57.12 26.25 5.60
C CYS A 13 55.64 25.84 5.43
N LEU A 14 54.76 26.78 5.05
CA LEU A 14 53.35 26.48 4.78
C LEU A 14 53.12 25.81 3.42
N LEU A 15 53.98 26.09 2.43
CA LEU A 15 53.85 25.54 1.07
C LEU A 15 54.31 24.07 0.96
N THR A 16 55.17 23.58 1.86
CA THR A 16 55.57 22.17 1.90
C THR A 16 54.61 21.28 2.72
N LEU A 17 53.77 21.87 3.57
CA LEU A 17 52.71 21.14 4.28
C LEU A 17 51.40 21.03 3.48
N LEU A 18 51.14 21.94 2.53
CA LEU A 18 49.96 21.84 1.64
C LEU A 18 50.13 20.85 0.46
N SER A 19 51.36 20.51 0.07
CA SER A 19 51.61 19.51 -0.98
C SER A 19 51.69 18.07 -0.47
N LEU A 20 51.74 17.85 0.85
CA LEU A 20 51.65 16.50 1.44
C LEU A 20 50.21 16.09 1.81
N SER A 21 49.31 17.04 2.04
CA SER A 21 47.90 16.75 2.36
C SER A 21 47.01 16.50 1.13
N THR A 22 47.47 16.85 -0.08
CA THR A 22 46.75 16.60 -1.33
C THR A 22 47.19 15.31 -2.04
N ALA A 23 48.16 14.58 -1.49
CA ALA A 23 48.59 13.27 -2.00
C ALA A 23 48.02 12.08 -1.20
N LEU A 24 47.15 12.33 -0.20
CA LEU A 24 46.59 11.30 0.68
C LEU A 24 45.07 11.11 0.56
N SER A 25 44.41 11.65 -0.49
CA SER A 25 42.96 11.49 -0.67
C SER A 25 42.50 10.94 -2.03
N GLN A 26 43.37 10.30 -2.81
CA GLN A 26 42.97 9.78 -4.14
C GLN A 26 43.37 8.34 -4.48
N ASN A 27 43.90 7.52 -3.55
CA ASN A 27 44.26 6.13 -3.87
C ASN A 27 43.82 5.11 -2.80
N SER A 28 42.56 5.15 -2.35
CA SER A 28 42.01 4.10 -1.48
C SER A 28 40.97 3.19 -2.14
N TRP A 29 40.81 3.20 -3.47
CA TRP A 29 39.85 2.32 -4.17
C TRP A 29 40.46 1.41 -5.24
N ALA A 30 41.79 1.22 -5.25
CA ALA A 30 42.47 0.40 -6.27
C ALA A 30 43.36 -0.72 -5.71
N GLN A 31 43.11 -1.21 -4.49
CA GLN A 31 43.87 -2.33 -3.91
C GLN A 31 43.02 -3.43 -3.25
N ALA A 32 41.73 -3.54 -3.58
CA ALA A 32 40.85 -4.58 -3.07
C ALA A 32 40.78 -5.85 -3.95
N GLU A 33 41.79 -6.14 -4.78
CA GLU A 33 41.77 -7.29 -5.72
C GLU A 33 42.72 -8.45 -5.37
N GLU A 34 43.26 -8.56 -4.15
CA GLU A 34 44.17 -9.68 -3.83
C GLU A 34 43.95 -10.40 -2.49
N PHE A 35 42.97 -9.99 -1.69
CA PHE A 35 42.53 -10.81 -0.56
C PHE A 35 41.03 -10.94 -0.66
N GLY A 36 40.53 -12.18 -0.64
CA GLY A 36 39.10 -12.52 -0.61
C GLY A 36 38.42 -11.97 0.64
N GLY A 37 38.31 -10.65 0.71
CA GLY A 37 37.42 -9.96 1.60
C GLY A 37 36.02 -10.29 1.15
N GLU A 38 35.21 -10.77 2.10
CA GLU A 38 33.77 -10.71 1.98
C GLU A 38 33.41 -9.32 1.45
N VAL A 39 32.67 -9.29 0.34
CA VAL A 39 32.00 -8.07 -0.12
C VAL A 39 31.27 -7.55 1.11
N PRO A 40 31.55 -6.32 1.58
CA PRO A 40 30.79 -5.76 2.70
C PRO A 40 29.31 -5.88 2.33
N PRO A 41 28.43 -6.36 3.25
CA PRO A 41 27.01 -6.46 2.94
C PRO A 41 26.60 -5.12 2.36
N GLN A 42 26.07 -5.17 1.15
CA GLN A 42 25.48 -4.01 0.50
C GLN A 42 24.52 -3.43 1.54
N GLU A 43 24.71 -2.17 1.98
CA GLU A 43 23.77 -1.57 2.94
C GLU A 43 22.37 -1.82 2.38
N SER A 44 21.51 -2.50 3.15
CA SER A 44 20.16 -2.82 2.70
C SER A 44 19.48 -1.50 2.36
N GLN A 45 19.01 -1.39 1.11
CA GLN A 45 18.31 -0.18 0.70
C GLN A 45 16.89 -0.29 1.25
N CYS A 46 16.67 0.33 2.41
CA CYS A 46 15.35 0.49 3.01
C CYS A 46 14.43 1.23 2.03
N GLU A 47 13.44 0.53 1.51
CA GLU A 47 12.42 1.04 0.60
C GLU A 47 11.03 0.71 1.15
N SER A 48 10.73 1.32 2.30
CA SER A 48 9.43 1.16 2.94
C SER A 48 8.30 1.81 2.15
N PRO A 49 7.09 1.25 2.23
CA PRO A 49 5.96 1.77 1.49
C PRO A 49 5.49 3.13 1.99
N ASN A 50 4.91 3.92 1.09
CA ASN A 50 4.15 5.11 1.45
C ASN A 50 2.76 4.68 1.94
N VAL A 51 2.42 5.01 3.19
CA VAL A 51 1.12 4.71 3.79
C VAL A 51 0.43 6.01 4.18
N LEU A 52 -0.69 6.30 3.53
CA LEU A 52 -1.54 7.44 3.86
C LEU A 52 -2.83 6.98 4.53
N LEU A 53 -3.01 7.35 5.80
CA LEU A 53 -4.25 7.12 6.51
C LEU A 53 -5.23 8.27 6.27
N LEU A 54 -6.41 7.95 5.74
CA LEU A 54 -7.53 8.86 5.57
C LEU A 54 -8.49 8.67 6.75
N LEU A 55 -8.48 9.62 7.67
CA LEU A 55 -9.27 9.57 8.90
C LEU A 55 -10.52 10.42 8.79
N ASP A 56 -11.68 9.76 8.86
CA ASP A 56 -12.97 10.42 8.99
C ASP A 56 -13.07 11.16 10.33
N ARG A 57 -13.50 12.42 10.27
CA ARG A 57 -13.82 13.34 11.37
C ARG A 57 -15.21 13.96 11.17
N SER A 58 -16.10 13.25 10.51
CA SER A 58 -17.53 13.57 10.43
C SER A 58 -18.18 13.56 11.82
N GLY A 59 -19.37 14.17 11.93
CA GLY A 59 -20.05 14.32 13.20
C GLY A 59 -20.39 13.00 13.88
N SER A 60 -20.65 11.95 13.10
CA SER A 60 -20.92 10.60 13.63
C SER A 60 -19.74 10.02 14.41
N MET A 61 -18.50 10.45 14.14
CA MET A 61 -17.31 10.00 14.87
C MET A 61 -17.28 10.48 16.33
N LEU A 62 -18.15 11.43 16.71
CA LEU A 62 -18.32 11.83 18.11
C LEU A 62 -19.19 10.83 18.90
N ASP A 63 -19.98 10.00 18.21
CA ASP A 63 -20.80 9.00 18.86
C ASP A 63 -19.92 7.91 19.50
N ASP A 64 -20.27 7.49 20.71
CA ASP A 64 -19.58 6.43 21.47
C ASP A 64 -18.06 6.61 21.56
N ASP A 65 -17.56 7.85 21.51
CA ASP A 65 -16.14 8.19 21.53
C ASP A 65 -15.32 7.51 20.41
N LYS A 66 -15.92 7.26 19.24
CA LYS A 66 -15.21 6.65 18.10
C LYS A 66 -13.97 7.43 17.69
N TRP A 67 -14.01 8.77 17.73
CA TRP A 67 -12.84 9.61 17.48
C TRP A 67 -11.71 9.37 18.49
N GLY A 68 -12.02 9.35 19.79
CA GLY A 68 -11.03 9.07 20.84
C GLY A 68 -10.42 7.68 20.67
N GLN A 69 -11.25 6.67 20.43
CA GLN A 69 -10.82 5.30 20.18
C GLN A 69 -9.95 5.19 18.91
N ALA A 70 -10.33 5.86 17.82
CA ALA A 70 -9.58 5.85 16.57
C ALA A 70 -8.21 6.50 16.73
N THR A 71 -8.17 7.70 17.30
CA THR A 71 -6.91 8.45 17.50
C THR A 71 -5.96 7.73 18.47
N GLN A 72 -6.49 7.05 19.49
CA GLN A 72 -5.68 6.22 20.37
C GLN A 72 -5.10 5.00 19.65
N ALA A 73 -5.92 4.25 18.90
CA ALA A 73 -5.45 3.10 18.14
C ALA A 73 -4.37 3.48 17.10
N ILE A 74 -4.57 4.59 16.39
CA ILE A 74 -3.58 5.10 15.42
C ILE A 74 -2.27 5.46 16.13
N THR A 75 -2.32 6.11 17.29
CA THR A 75 -1.12 6.44 18.07
C THR A 75 -0.38 5.18 18.51
N GLU A 76 -1.10 4.19 19.01
CA GLU A 76 -0.54 2.92 19.49
C GLU A 76 0.14 2.14 18.37
N VAL A 77 -0.44 2.13 17.16
CA VAL A 77 0.07 1.35 16.03
C VAL A 77 1.15 2.08 15.26
N PHE A 78 0.99 3.36 14.92
CA PHE A 78 1.90 4.01 13.95
C PHE A 78 3.14 4.65 14.56
N VAL A 79 3.08 5.15 15.80
CA VAL A 79 4.24 5.80 16.44
C VAL A 79 5.47 4.89 16.49
N PRO A 80 5.35 3.57 16.80
CA PRO A 80 6.48 2.65 16.74
C PRO A 80 7.13 2.51 15.35
N TYR A 81 6.42 2.85 14.27
CA TYR A 81 6.89 2.72 12.88
C TYR A 81 7.32 4.05 12.26
N PHE A 82 7.34 5.16 13.00
CA PHE A 82 7.68 6.47 12.43
C PHE A 82 9.08 6.54 11.80
N ASP A 83 10.01 5.70 12.26
CA ASP A 83 11.38 5.64 11.73
C ASP A 83 11.54 4.69 10.54
N THR A 84 10.63 3.74 10.35
CA THR A 84 10.74 2.68 9.33
C THR A 84 9.66 2.78 8.25
N LEU A 85 8.52 3.41 8.53
CA LEU A 85 7.39 3.54 7.62
C LEU A 85 7.25 4.99 7.13
N SER A 86 7.11 5.18 5.82
CA SER A 86 6.74 6.47 5.24
C SER A 86 5.25 6.75 5.48
N PHE A 87 4.91 7.17 6.70
CA PHE A 87 3.55 7.42 7.16
C PHE A 87 3.09 8.86 6.88
N GLY A 88 1.84 9.00 6.45
CA GLY A 88 1.12 10.27 6.40
C GLY A 88 -0.30 10.15 6.95
N LEU A 89 -0.87 11.29 7.34
CA LEU A 89 -2.23 11.40 7.86
C LEU A 89 -2.98 12.51 7.14
N MET A 90 -4.14 12.18 6.58
CA MET A 90 -5.13 13.14 6.10
C MET A 90 -6.41 12.98 6.93
N THR A 91 -6.98 14.09 7.40
CA THR A 91 -8.28 14.07 8.08
C THR A 91 -9.35 14.70 7.19
N PHE A 92 -10.57 14.16 7.19
CA PHE A 92 -11.67 14.68 6.37
C PHE A 92 -13.01 14.59 7.12
N PRO A 93 -13.95 15.53 6.93
CA PRO A 93 -13.91 16.65 6.01
C PRO A 93 -13.20 17.89 6.55
N SER A 94 -12.81 18.77 5.64
CA SER A 94 -12.45 20.16 5.91
C SER A 94 -13.68 21.05 6.09
N PHE A 95 -13.52 22.11 6.88
CA PHE A 95 -14.53 23.14 7.15
C PHE A 95 -15.90 22.63 7.65
N GLY A 96 -15.96 21.40 8.19
CA GLY A 96 -17.19 20.81 8.73
C GLY A 96 -18.27 20.58 7.68
N ALA A 97 -17.90 20.42 6.41
CA ALA A 97 -18.83 20.26 5.29
C ALA A 97 -18.39 19.10 4.37
N CYS A 98 -18.51 19.27 3.05
CA CYS A 98 -18.07 18.30 2.05
C CYS A 98 -16.71 18.64 1.42
N GLY A 99 -15.98 19.60 2.00
CA GLY A 99 -14.66 19.98 1.52
C GLY A 99 -13.61 18.96 1.95
N VAL A 100 -12.62 18.73 1.10
CA VAL A 100 -11.38 18.05 1.43
C VAL A 100 -10.29 18.88 0.75
N ASP A 101 -9.32 19.34 1.53
CA ASP A 101 -8.31 20.29 1.07
C ASP A 101 -7.11 19.56 0.46
N GLU A 102 -6.79 19.90 -0.80
CA GLU A 102 -5.56 19.43 -1.45
C GLU A 102 -4.33 20.14 -0.83
N GLY A 103 -3.24 19.40 -0.64
CA GLY A 103 -1.97 19.91 -0.12
C GLY A 103 -1.95 20.22 1.38
N THR A 104 -2.96 19.80 2.13
CA THR A 104 -3.02 19.99 3.59
C THR A 104 -3.16 18.66 4.33
N LEU A 105 -2.11 17.84 4.26
CA LEU A 105 -1.98 16.68 5.12
C LEU A 105 -1.81 17.12 6.58
N ALA A 106 -2.50 16.44 7.48
CA ALA A 106 -2.37 16.65 8.91
C ALA A 106 -0.98 16.18 9.41
N VAL A 107 -0.44 15.15 8.76
CA VAL A 107 0.98 14.73 8.85
C VAL A 107 1.45 14.47 7.41
N PRO A 108 2.45 15.23 6.90
CA PRO A 108 2.99 14.97 5.57
C PRO A 108 3.62 13.57 5.51
N ILE A 109 3.49 12.91 4.35
CA ILE A 109 3.93 11.52 4.18
C ILE A 109 5.46 11.44 4.32
N GLY A 110 5.93 10.64 5.27
CA GLY A 110 7.35 10.46 5.56
C GLY A 110 7.99 11.59 6.38
N GLU A 111 7.22 12.61 6.80
CA GLU A 111 7.70 13.70 7.67
C GLU A 111 7.16 13.54 9.11
N THR A 112 7.51 12.41 9.74
CA THR A 112 7.07 12.03 11.09
C THR A 112 7.98 12.56 12.20
N ASP A 113 9.14 13.10 11.85
CA ASP A 113 10.13 13.65 12.80
C ASP A 113 9.54 14.76 13.68
N GLY A 114 9.48 14.51 14.98
CA GLY A 114 8.98 15.48 15.96
C GLY A 114 7.48 15.75 15.89
N VAL A 115 6.72 14.96 15.13
CA VAL A 115 5.26 15.05 15.09
C VAL A 115 4.67 14.68 16.46
N ASN A 116 3.81 15.57 16.98
CA ASN A 116 2.98 15.27 18.14
C ASN A 116 1.54 15.00 17.68
N LEU A 117 1.19 13.72 17.55
CA LEU A 117 -0.15 13.31 17.12
C LEU A 117 -1.26 13.86 18.02
N SER A 118 -1.01 14.08 19.33
CA SER A 118 -2.02 14.67 20.22
C SER A 118 -2.39 16.10 19.81
N ASP A 119 -1.41 16.90 19.37
CA ASP A 119 -1.66 18.26 18.88
C ASP A 119 -2.38 18.24 17.54
N VAL A 120 -2.03 17.28 16.66
CA VAL A 120 -2.68 17.05 15.36
C VAL A 120 -4.15 16.69 15.56
N TYR A 121 -4.47 15.77 16.48
CA TYR A 121 -5.84 15.36 16.76
C TYR A 121 -6.66 16.46 17.42
N LEU A 122 -6.05 17.24 18.33
CA LEU A 122 -6.71 18.39 18.93
C LEU A 122 -7.11 19.42 17.86
N ALA A 123 -6.22 19.70 16.90
CA ALA A 123 -6.52 20.57 15.76
C ALA A 123 -7.54 19.97 14.78
N SER A 124 -7.61 18.63 14.72
CA SER A 124 -8.48 17.88 13.82
C SER A 124 -9.76 17.37 14.49
N THR A 125 -10.16 17.91 15.65
CA THR A 125 -11.35 17.45 16.37
C THR A 125 -12.63 17.55 15.52
N PRO A 126 -13.45 16.48 15.40
CA PRO A 126 -14.69 16.47 14.65
C PRO A 126 -15.67 17.57 15.07
N ASN A 127 -16.52 17.98 14.14
CA ASN A 127 -17.68 18.85 14.39
C ASN A 127 -18.95 17.99 14.23
N ASP A 128 -19.94 18.16 15.10
CA ASP A 128 -21.20 17.38 15.09
C ASP A 128 -22.03 17.56 13.82
N GLU A 129 -21.85 18.65 13.08
CA GLU A 129 -22.52 18.89 11.80
C GLU A 129 -21.72 18.40 10.57
N ALA A 130 -20.50 17.86 10.77
CA ALA A 130 -19.63 17.47 9.66
C ALA A 130 -20.15 16.24 8.90
N LEU A 131 -20.08 16.30 7.57
CA LEU A 131 -20.50 15.25 6.64
C LEU A 131 -19.33 14.35 6.24
N THR A 132 -19.59 13.28 5.48
CA THR A 132 -18.61 12.25 5.14
C THR A 132 -18.34 12.20 3.62
N PRO A 133 -17.35 12.96 3.10
CA PRO A 133 -16.99 12.96 1.67
C PRO A 133 -15.97 11.84 1.33
N LEU A 134 -16.37 10.57 1.42
CA LEU A 134 -15.50 9.42 1.14
C LEU A 134 -14.87 9.47 -0.25
N SER A 135 -15.67 9.77 -1.28
CA SER A 135 -15.23 9.80 -2.67
C SER A 135 -14.11 10.80 -2.89
N GLU A 136 -14.24 11.98 -2.28
CA GLU A 136 -13.27 13.05 -2.42
C GLU A 136 -12.03 12.80 -1.56
N ALA A 137 -12.20 12.26 -0.35
CA ALA A 137 -11.09 11.86 0.49
C ALA A 137 -10.18 10.84 -0.20
N ILE A 138 -10.75 9.80 -0.82
CA ILE A 138 -9.95 8.81 -1.56
C ILE A 138 -9.27 9.46 -2.77
N ARG A 139 -10.00 10.33 -3.52
CA ARG A 139 -9.44 11.00 -4.71
C ARG A 139 -8.24 11.87 -4.36
N ILE A 140 -8.36 12.69 -3.31
CA ILE A 140 -7.29 13.60 -2.90
C ILE A 140 -6.16 12.83 -2.25
N GLY A 141 -6.44 11.89 -1.35
CA GLY A 141 -5.40 11.06 -0.74
C GLY A 141 -4.55 10.30 -1.76
N HIS A 142 -5.19 9.78 -2.82
CA HIS A 142 -4.48 9.18 -3.94
C HIS A 142 -3.57 10.20 -4.64
N ALA A 143 -4.08 11.39 -4.96
CA ALA A 143 -3.29 12.43 -5.61
C ALA A 143 -2.07 12.86 -4.77
N GLU A 144 -2.20 12.91 -3.44
CA GLU A 144 -1.08 13.19 -2.52
C GLU A 144 0.01 12.12 -2.60
N LEU A 145 -0.37 10.84 -2.64
CA LEU A 145 0.58 9.74 -2.82
C LEU A 145 1.25 9.80 -4.20
N GLU A 146 0.49 10.06 -5.26
CA GLU A 146 1.00 10.13 -6.64
C GLU A 146 2.09 11.20 -6.79
N MET A 147 1.97 12.33 -6.10
CA MET A 147 2.96 13.42 -6.16
C MET A 147 4.34 13.05 -5.60
N ILE A 148 4.40 12.10 -4.67
CA ILE A 148 5.65 11.67 -4.01
C ILE A 148 6.08 10.27 -4.42
N GLN A 149 5.29 9.61 -5.27
CA GLN A 149 5.48 8.23 -5.65
C GLN A 149 6.82 8.05 -6.38
N ARG A 150 7.55 7.03 -5.97
CA ARG A 150 8.72 6.53 -6.71
C ARG A 150 8.35 5.21 -7.39
N PRO A 151 8.91 4.91 -8.58
CA PRO A 151 8.61 3.66 -9.30
C PRO A 151 8.77 2.40 -8.44
N GLU A 152 9.77 2.41 -7.57
CA GLU A 152 10.16 1.34 -6.67
C GLU A 152 9.34 1.25 -5.36
N ARG A 153 8.61 2.31 -4.98
CA ARG A 153 7.95 2.38 -3.67
C ARG A 153 6.50 1.97 -3.74
N ARG A 154 6.07 0.96 -2.98
CA ARG A 154 4.64 0.62 -2.89
C ARG A 154 3.86 1.75 -2.18
N GLY A 155 2.62 1.98 -2.58
CA GLY A 155 1.75 2.99 -1.99
C GLY A 155 0.41 2.43 -1.53
N TYR A 156 -0.02 2.81 -0.32
CA TYR A 156 -1.25 2.33 0.30
C TYR A 156 -2.09 3.47 0.88
N LEU A 157 -3.40 3.39 0.66
CA LEU A 157 -4.39 4.18 1.37
C LEU A 157 -5.05 3.33 2.46
N ILE A 158 -5.25 3.91 3.64
CA ILE A 158 -6.04 3.32 4.71
C ILE A 158 -7.21 4.24 4.99
N LEU A 159 -8.40 3.89 4.49
CA LEU A 159 -9.63 4.61 4.78
C LEU A 159 -10.23 4.11 6.10
N LEU A 160 -10.37 4.99 7.09
CA LEU A 160 -11.10 4.73 8.32
C LEU A 160 -12.32 5.65 8.40
N THR A 161 -13.51 5.08 8.37
CA THR A 161 -14.79 5.80 8.46
C THR A 161 -15.80 5.05 9.30
N ASP A 162 -16.70 5.76 9.97
CA ASP A 162 -17.83 5.17 10.68
C ASP A 162 -19.16 5.27 9.91
N GLY A 163 -19.13 5.87 8.73
CA GLY A 163 -20.33 6.26 7.99
C GLY A 163 -20.36 5.82 6.53
N ILE A 164 -21.37 6.33 5.85
CA ILE A 164 -21.53 6.25 4.40
C ILE A 164 -21.08 7.56 3.77
N GLU A 165 -20.92 7.58 2.46
CA GLU A 165 -20.80 8.83 1.70
C GLU A 165 -22.06 9.69 1.90
N THR A 166 -21.92 10.96 2.26
CA THR A 166 -23.08 11.88 2.44
C THR A 166 -22.95 13.18 1.65
N CYS A 167 -21.90 13.31 0.84
CA CYS A 167 -21.57 14.51 0.08
C CYS A 167 -21.74 14.33 -1.43
N ALA A 168 -21.70 13.10 -1.93
CA ALA A 168 -22.11 12.79 -3.28
C ALA A 168 -23.63 12.98 -3.47
N PRO A 169 -24.11 13.30 -4.68
CA PRO A 169 -25.53 13.20 -5.00
C PRO A 169 -26.04 11.80 -4.67
N GLY A 170 -27.23 11.66 -4.09
CA GLY A 170 -27.70 10.36 -3.56
C GLY A 170 -27.72 9.19 -4.55
N ALA A 171 -27.85 9.46 -5.86
CA ALA A 171 -27.74 8.43 -6.90
C ALA A 171 -26.32 7.84 -7.06
N LEU A 172 -25.31 8.54 -6.53
CA LEU A 172 -23.90 8.21 -6.60
C LEU A 172 -23.30 7.89 -5.23
N GLU A 173 -24.11 7.89 -4.17
CA GLU A 173 -23.69 7.67 -2.78
C GLU A 173 -22.76 6.46 -2.64
N ASP A 174 -23.15 5.32 -3.24
CA ASP A 174 -22.32 4.12 -3.22
C ASP A 174 -21.24 4.12 -4.31
N SER A 175 -21.59 4.51 -5.53
CA SER A 175 -20.72 4.33 -6.69
C SER A 175 -19.54 5.31 -6.74
N ALA A 176 -19.70 6.52 -6.18
CA ALA A 176 -18.65 7.54 -6.20
C ALA A 176 -17.40 7.10 -5.43
N PRO A 177 -17.49 6.66 -4.16
CA PRO A 177 -16.29 6.24 -3.43
C PRO A 177 -15.71 4.92 -3.98
N ILE A 178 -16.54 4.00 -4.51
CA ILE A 178 -16.07 2.82 -5.26
C ILE A 178 -15.24 3.25 -6.47
N ALA A 179 -15.71 4.21 -7.26
CA ALA A 179 -14.98 4.69 -8.44
C ALA A 179 -13.66 5.39 -8.05
N SER A 180 -13.60 6.07 -6.91
CA SER A 180 -12.34 6.65 -6.40
C SER A 180 -11.35 5.57 -5.96
N ALA A 181 -11.81 4.52 -5.28
CA ALA A 181 -10.96 3.39 -4.89
C ALA A 181 -10.42 2.64 -6.12
N GLN A 182 -11.26 2.41 -7.13
CA GLN A 182 -10.82 1.80 -8.40
C GLN A 182 -9.74 2.64 -9.08
N ARG A 183 -9.91 3.97 -9.13
CA ARG A 183 -8.89 4.86 -9.74
C ARG A 183 -7.54 4.79 -9.02
N ALA A 184 -7.53 4.66 -7.69
CA ALA A 184 -6.30 4.48 -6.94
C ALA A 184 -5.64 3.13 -7.30
N ALA A 185 -6.42 2.06 -7.39
CA ALA A 185 -5.93 0.74 -7.79
C ALA A 185 -5.40 0.71 -9.24
N ASP A 186 -6.08 1.38 -10.17
CA ASP A 186 -5.64 1.51 -11.57
C ASP A 186 -4.28 2.24 -11.68
N ALA A 187 -3.96 3.08 -10.69
CA ALA A 187 -2.67 3.78 -10.57
C ALA A 187 -1.63 3.01 -9.73
N GLY A 188 -1.92 1.78 -9.32
CA GLY A 188 -1.02 0.92 -8.57
C GLY A 188 -1.07 1.06 -7.04
N PHE A 189 -2.03 1.82 -6.49
CA PHE A 189 -2.20 2.04 -5.06
C PHE A 189 -3.27 1.14 -4.47
N LYS A 190 -2.96 0.44 -3.37
CA LYS A 190 -3.93 -0.42 -2.68
C LYS A 190 -4.70 0.38 -1.63
N THR A 191 -6.01 0.18 -1.55
CA THR A 191 -6.89 0.85 -0.57
C THR A 191 -7.43 -0.16 0.44
N TYR A 192 -6.99 -0.06 1.69
CA TYR A 192 -7.58 -0.74 2.83
C TYR A 192 -8.78 0.05 3.34
N VAL A 193 -9.92 -0.62 3.53
CA VAL A 193 -11.16 0.02 3.99
C VAL A 193 -11.54 -0.54 5.36
N ILE A 194 -11.58 0.34 6.35
CA ILE A 194 -11.98 0.04 7.72
C ILE A 194 -13.29 0.77 8.03
N GLY A 195 -14.33 -0.01 8.33
CA GLY A 195 -15.60 0.50 8.84
C GLY A 195 -15.64 0.43 10.36
N PHE A 196 -15.80 1.57 11.02
CA PHE A 196 -15.87 1.66 12.47
C PHE A 196 -17.32 1.78 12.95
N GLY A 197 -17.81 0.76 13.63
CA GLY A 197 -19.17 0.73 14.16
C GLY A 197 -20.17 0.19 13.15
N SER A 198 -21.44 0.59 13.31
CA SER A 198 -22.58 -0.04 12.61
C SER A 198 -23.30 0.86 11.61
N LEU A 199 -22.92 2.15 11.52
CA LEU A 199 -23.54 3.10 10.58
C LEU A 199 -22.98 2.98 9.15
N VAL A 200 -22.00 2.09 8.94
CA VAL A 200 -21.40 1.83 7.64
C VAL A 200 -22.27 0.92 6.75
N ARG A 201 -22.26 1.18 5.45
CA ARG A 201 -22.84 0.27 4.45
C ARG A 201 -21.81 -0.76 4.04
N ARG A 202 -21.87 -1.94 4.68
CA ARG A 202 -20.91 -3.04 4.45
C ARG A 202 -20.72 -3.40 2.98
N SER A 203 -21.79 -3.44 2.18
CA SER A 203 -21.69 -3.77 0.75
C SER A 203 -20.81 -2.78 -0.02
N THR A 204 -20.93 -1.49 0.29
CA THR A 204 -20.16 -0.42 -0.34
C THR A 204 -18.71 -0.46 0.13
N LEU A 205 -18.46 -0.64 1.44
CA LEU A 205 -17.10 -0.78 1.97
C LEU A 205 -16.37 -1.99 1.39
N ARG A 206 -17.07 -3.13 1.30
CA ARG A 206 -16.53 -4.35 0.71
C ARG A 206 -16.15 -4.13 -0.75
N GLU A 207 -17.04 -3.50 -1.50
CA GLU A 207 -16.80 -3.26 -2.91
C GLU A 207 -15.64 -2.28 -3.12
N MET A 208 -15.52 -1.24 -2.30
CA MET A 208 -14.34 -0.35 -2.28
C MET A 208 -13.05 -1.12 -2.01
N ALA A 209 -13.01 -2.00 -1.01
CA ALA A 209 -11.82 -2.81 -0.72
C ALA A 209 -11.48 -3.75 -1.88
N ARG A 210 -12.50 -4.37 -2.49
CA ARG A 210 -12.35 -5.26 -3.65
C ARG A 210 -11.77 -4.52 -4.85
N VAL A 211 -12.38 -3.42 -5.28
CA VAL A 211 -11.87 -2.63 -6.41
C VAL A 211 -10.57 -1.90 -6.08
N GLY A 212 -10.35 -1.61 -4.79
CA GLY A 212 -9.13 -1.02 -4.26
C GLY A 212 -7.97 -2.01 -4.08
N GLY A 213 -8.10 -3.27 -4.50
CA GLY A 213 -7.02 -4.25 -4.51
C GLY A 213 -6.69 -4.90 -3.16
N THR A 214 -7.59 -4.83 -2.17
CA THR A 214 -7.41 -5.46 -0.85
C THR A 214 -8.48 -6.51 -0.50
N GLU A 215 -9.38 -6.78 -1.46
CA GLU A 215 -10.44 -7.83 -1.47
C GLU A 215 -11.56 -7.70 -0.42
N GLN A 216 -11.24 -7.26 0.80
CA GLN A 216 -12.19 -7.27 1.92
C GLN A 216 -12.08 -6.05 2.82
N GLU A 217 -13.25 -5.55 3.21
CA GLU A 217 -13.43 -4.56 4.26
C GLU A 217 -13.14 -5.14 5.65
N ARG A 218 -12.63 -4.31 6.55
CA ARG A 218 -12.45 -4.67 7.96
C ARG A 218 -13.46 -3.90 8.79
N LEU A 219 -14.32 -4.62 9.50
CA LEU A 219 -15.31 -4.01 10.39
C LEU A 219 -14.81 -4.13 11.83
N VAL A 220 -14.79 -3.00 12.53
CA VAL A 220 -14.34 -2.92 13.92
C VAL A 220 -15.42 -2.24 14.74
N SER A 221 -15.58 -2.63 16.00
CA SER A 221 -16.58 -2.02 16.90
C SER A 221 -15.98 -1.24 18.07
N ASP A 222 -14.69 -1.33 18.29
CA ASP A 222 -13.99 -0.71 19.42
C ASP A 222 -12.50 -0.49 19.11
N GLN A 223 -11.82 0.24 19.99
CA GLN A 223 -10.38 0.53 19.90
C GLN A 223 -9.53 -0.74 19.77
N SER A 224 -9.81 -1.79 20.54
CA SER A 224 -8.96 -2.99 20.55
C SER A 224 -8.95 -3.67 19.19
N GLN A 225 -10.14 -3.85 18.61
CA GLN A 225 -10.28 -4.42 17.26
C GLN A 225 -9.66 -3.52 16.19
N LEU A 226 -9.74 -2.20 16.37
CA LEU A 226 -9.10 -1.25 15.46
C LEU A 226 -7.58 -1.32 15.54
N THR A 227 -6.99 -1.39 16.74
CA THR A 227 -5.54 -1.59 16.94
C THR A 227 -5.07 -2.88 16.27
N GLU A 228 -5.76 -4.00 16.50
CA GLU A 228 -5.43 -5.29 15.84
C GLU A 228 -5.54 -5.21 14.32
N THR A 229 -6.57 -4.54 13.82
CA THR A 229 -6.81 -4.35 12.38
C THR A 229 -5.73 -3.50 11.73
N LEU A 230 -5.37 -2.37 12.34
CA LEU A 230 -4.32 -1.48 11.83
C LEU A 230 -2.97 -2.19 11.84
N GLN A 231 -2.64 -2.91 12.91
CA GLN A 231 -1.40 -3.69 12.98
C GLN A 231 -1.32 -4.71 11.82
N ALA A 232 -2.39 -5.48 11.59
CA ALA A 232 -2.43 -6.45 10.50
C ALA A 232 -2.32 -5.79 9.10
N ILE A 233 -2.79 -4.55 8.95
CA ILE A 233 -2.62 -3.79 7.70
C ILE A 233 -1.16 -3.38 7.51
N ILE A 234 -0.49 -2.90 8.57
CA ILE A 234 0.93 -2.52 8.50
C ILE A 234 1.78 -3.74 8.19
N ASP A 235 1.59 -4.86 8.90
CA ASP A 235 2.31 -6.10 8.65
C ASP A 235 2.17 -6.53 7.17
N SER A 236 0.96 -6.41 6.60
CA SER A 236 0.71 -6.73 5.19
C SER A 236 1.29 -5.70 4.21
N ALA A 237 1.39 -4.43 4.60
CA ALA A 237 1.90 -3.36 3.74
C ALA A 237 3.44 -3.41 3.65
N THR A 238 4.10 -3.72 4.76
CA THR A 238 5.56 -3.80 4.87
C THR A 238 6.11 -5.18 4.56
N THR A 239 5.28 -6.22 4.40
CA THR A 239 5.72 -7.58 4.02
C THR A 239 6.73 -7.53 2.86
N GLU A 240 7.85 -8.24 3.04
CA GLU A 240 8.92 -8.43 2.05
C GLU A 240 8.39 -8.96 0.72
N VAL A 241 8.96 -8.43 -0.36
CA VAL A 241 8.76 -8.86 -1.74
C VAL A 241 10.14 -9.13 -2.31
N CYS A 242 10.29 -10.13 -3.19
CA CYS A 242 11.58 -10.53 -3.76
C CYS A 242 12.23 -9.51 -4.72
N ASP A 243 12.31 -8.25 -4.34
CA ASP A 243 12.77 -7.12 -5.16
C ASP A 243 14.22 -6.70 -4.83
N ARG A 244 14.89 -7.40 -3.89
CA ARG A 244 16.24 -7.09 -3.38
C ARG A 244 16.32 -5.77 -2.61
N LEU A 245 15.18 -5.25 -2.18
CA LEU A 245 15.07 -4.13 -1.27
C LEU A 245 14.61 -4.64 0.09
N ASP A 246 14.77 -3.79 1.09
CA ASP A 246 14.35 -4.06 2.47
C ASP A 246 13.04 -3.29 2.67
N ASN A 247 11.90 -3.98 2.57
CA ASN A 247 10.58 -3.35 2.50
C ASN A 247 9.99 -3.02 3.88
N ASP A 248 10.43 -3.71 4.92
CA ASP A 248 10.06 -3.43 6.31
C ASP A 248 11.11 -2.65 7.11
N CYS A 249 12.28 -2.44 6.51
CA CYS A 249 13.42 -1.67 7.02
C CYS A 249 13.99 -2.22 8.33
N ASP A 250 13.96 -3.55 8.50
CA ASP A 250 14.54 -4.22 9.66
C ASP A 250 16.06 -4.49 9.53
N GLY A 251 16.63 -4.24 8.33
CA GLY A 251 18.04 -4.40 8.00
C GLY A 251 18.38 -5.71 7.30
N TYR A 252 17.40 -6.57 7.05
CA TYR A 252 17.51 -7.76 6.21
C TYR A 252 16.81 -7.50 4.87
N VAL A 253 17.18 -8.26 3.85
CA VAL A 253 16.64 -8.10 2.48
C VAL A 253 16.02 -9.44 2.12
N ASP A 254 14.78 -9.39 1.64
CA ASP A 254 14.05 -10.56 1.16
C ASP A 254 14.01 -11.72 2.20
N GLU A 255 13.97 -11.42 3.50
CA GLU A 255 13.94 -12.45 4.54
C GLU A 255 12.54 -13.03 4.78
N GLY A 256 12.49 -14.27 5.25
CA GLY A 256 11.21 -14.95 5.49
C GLY A 256 10.42 -15.32 4.22
N ILE A 257 10.89 -14.92 3.04
CA ILE A 257 10.37 -15.29 1.73
C ILE A 257 11.38 -16.19 0.98
N ASP A 258 10.87 -17.13 0.19
CA ASP A 258 11.68 -17.97 -0.68
C ASP A 258 11.76 -17.32 -2.06
N CYS A 259 12.80 -16.52 -2.28
CA CYS A 259 13.07 -15.92 -3.57
C CYS A 259 13.74 -16.94 -4.48
N GLU A 260 12.93 -17.67 -5.23
CA GLU A 260 13.43 -18.47 -6.34
C GLU A 260 14.19 -17.54 -7.30
N PRO A 261 15.45 -17.82 -7.62
CA PRO A 261 16.28 -16.88 -8.38
C PRO A 261 15.67 -16.66 -9.76
N ALA A 262 15.24 -15.42 -10.01
CA ALA A 262 15.06 -14.88 -11.34
C ALA A 262 16.34 -15.17 -12.15
N CYS A 263 16.16 -15.83 -13.28
CA CYS A 263 17.19 -16.43 -14.14
C CYS A 263 18.59 -15.81 -14.03
N ASN A 264 19.61 -16.67 -13.90
CA ASN A 264 20.97 -16.24 -14.14
C ASN A 264 21.11 -15.76 -15.60
N SER A 265 21.81 -14.65 -15.79
CA SER A 265 21.96 -13.88 -17.04
C SER A 265 22.72 -14.60 -18.18
N TYR A 266 22.71 -15.94 -18.20
CA TYR A 266 23.40 -16.79 -19.17
C TYR A 266 22.48 -17.78 -19.90
N ALA A 267 21.16 -17.72 -19.72
CA ALA A 267 20.21 -18.52 -20.48
C ALA A 267 19.40 -17.63 -21.44
N ASP A 268 19.58 -17.82 -22.75
CA ASP A 268 18.85 -17.13 -23.84
C ASP A 268 17.36 -17.52 -23.91
N GLU A 269 16.87 -18.30 -22.95
CA GLU A 269 15.47 -18.73 -22.79
C GLU A 269 15.14 -18.60 -21.30
N CYS A 270 14.71 -17.41 -20.85
CA CYS A 270 14.18 -17.22 -19.50
C CYS A 270 12.65 -17.21 -19.55
N PRO A 271 11.99 -18.34 -19.29
CA PRO A 271 10.58 -18.34 -18.94
C PRO A 271 10.40 -17.56 -17.62
N CYS A 272 9.60 -16.49 -17.60
CA CYS A 272 9.26 -15.81 -16.35
C CYS A 272 8.48 -16.77 -15.42
N ASN A 273 8.63 -16.61 -14.12
CA ASN A 273 7.88 -17.38 -13.10
C ASN A 273 6.88 -16.49 -12.35
N ASN A 274 7.11 -15.18 -12.31
CA ASN A 274 6.17 -14.19 -11.78
C ASN A 274 6.37 -12.82 -12.46
N ASP A 275 5.50 -11.86 -12.17
CA ASP A 275 5.50 -10.53 -12.80
C ASP A 275 6.78 -9.71 -12.53
N LEU A 276 7.54 -10.07 -11.50
CA LEU A 276 8.77 -9.39 -11.09
C LEU A 276 9.98 -9.76 -11.97
N ASP A 277 9.89 -10.89 -12.69
CA ASP A 277 10.87 -11.28 -13.71
C ASP A 277 10.75 -10.41 -14.98
N CYS A 278 9.70 -9.58 -15.06
CA CYS A 278 9.37 -8.75 -16.21
C CYS A 278 9.65 -7.27 -15.95
N GLY A 279 9.82 -6.49 -17.03
CA GLY A 279 10.08 -5.04 -16.90
C GLY A 279 8.89 -4.31 -16.28
N ALA A 280 9.11 -3.09 -15.77
CA ALA A 280 8.06 -2.28 -15.16
C ALA A 280 6.80 -2.19 -16.05
N GLY A 281 5.68 -2.71 -15.54
CA GLY A 281 4.38 -2.74 -16.21
C GLY A 281 4.05 -4.05 -16.93
N GLU A 282 4.96 -5.00 -17.06
CA GLU A 282 4.73 -6.29 -17.71
C GLU A 282 4.23 -7.35 -16.71
N THR A 283 3.48 -8.33 -17.21
CA THR A 283 2.90 -9.46 -16.44
C THR A 283 3.46 -10.76 -16.97
N CYS A 284 3.75 -11.72 -16.10
CA CYS A 284 4.23 -13.03 -16.52
C CYS A 284 3.07 -13.93 -16.93
N GLU A 285 2.87 -14.11 -18.24
CA GLU A 285 1.81 -14.96 -18.77
C GLU A 285 2.39 -16.14 -19.55
N ASN A 286 2.07 -17.37 -19.15
CA ASN A 286 2.59 -18.61 -19.75
C ASN A 286 4.11 -18.63 -19.86
N GLN A 287 4.78 -18.11 -18.83
CA GLN A 287 6.23 -18.00 -18.77
C GLN A 287 6.83 -17.07 -19.83
N VAL A 288 6.08 -16.10 -20.31
CA VAL A 288 6.56 -15.04 -21.19
C VAL A 288 6.13 -13.70 -20.60
N CYS A 289 7.05 -12.75 -20.51
CA CYS A 289 6.72 -11.39 -20.13
C CYS A 289 5.81 -10.78 -21.20
N ALA A 290 4.57 -10.52 -20.82
CA ALA A 290 3.57 -9.88 -21.64
C ALA A 290 3.40 -8.43 -21.19
N PRO A 291 3.36 -7.45 -22.10
CA PRO A 291 2.96 -6.10 -21.74
C PRO A 291 1.54 -6.11 -21.14
N PRO A 292 1.20 -5.12 -20.30
CA PRO A 292 -0.09 -5.10 -19.64
C PRO A 292 -1.18 -5.02 -20.73
N PRO A 293 -2.32 -5.70 -20.55
CA PRO A 293 -3.26 -5.92 -21.65
C PRO A 293 -3.95 -4.65 -22.18
N CYS A 294 -3.84 -3.49 -21.51
CA CYS A 294 -4.15 -2.18 -22.09
C CYS A 294 -3.73 -1.04 -21.12
N ASN A 295 -3.17 0.07 -21.62
CA ASN A 295 -2.93 1.28 -20.82
C ASN A 295 -4.19 2.17 -20.64
N ARG A 296 -5.38 1.68 -21.04
CA ARG A 296 -6.69 2.34 -20.82
C ARG A 296 -7.86 1.35 -20.88
N ILE A 297 -8.93 1.66 -20.15
CA ILE A 297 -10.21 0.93 -20.23
C ILE A 297 -10.93 1.32 -21.53
N CYS A 298 -11.33 0.33 -22.35
CA CYS A 298 -12.13 0.54 -23.56
C CYS A 298 -13.64 0.46 -23.25
N ASP A 299 -14.44 1.27 -23.94
CA ASP A 299 -15.91 1.24 -23.83
C ASP A 299 -16.49 -0.12 -24.23
N ASN A 300 -17.67 -0.45 -23.71
CA ASN A 300 -18.39 -1.69 -24.04
C ASN A 300 -18.57 -1.86 -25.56
N GLY A 301 -18.03 -2.96 -26.09
CA GLY A 301 -18.06 -3.28 -27.53
C GLY A 301 -16.71 -3.08 -28.26
N TYR A 302 -15.66 -2.64 -27.56
CA TYR A 302 -14.30 -2.50 -28.11
C TYR A 302 -13.32 -3.41 -27.35
N ILE A 303 -12.44 -4.10 -28.09
CA ILE A 303 -11.35 -4.95 -27.60
C ILE A 303 -10.00 -4.25 -27.83
N CYS A 304 -9.01 -4.50 -26.98
CA CYS A 304 -7.70 -3.85 -27.08
C CYS A 304 -6.82 -4.58 -28.12
N GLN A 305 -6.18 -3.83 -29.03
CA GLN A 305 -5.17 -4.35 -29.95
C GLN A 305 -3.98 -3.37 -30.02
N GLY A 306 -2.90 -3.69 -29.29
CA GLY A 306 -1.81 -2.73 -29.00
C GLY A 306 -2.32 -1.60 -28.08
N ASP A 307 -1.94 -0.35 -28.34
CA ASP A 307 -2.40 0.82 -27.55
C ASP A 307 -3.79 1.35 -27.96
N ASN A 308 -4.49 0.67 -28.87
CA ASN A 308 -5.74 1.15 -29.47
C ASN A 308 -6.93 0.26 -29.10
N CYS A 309 -8.04 0.90 -28.72
CA CYS A 309 -9.34 0.24 -28.63
C CYS A 309 -9.89 0.05 -30.06
N VAL A 310 -10.06 -1.19 -30.49
CA VAL A 310 -10.67 -1.56 -31.78
C VAL A 310 -12.04 -2.21 -31.55
N PRO A 311 -13.02 -2.08 -32.45
CA PRO A 311 -14.32 -2.73 -32.27
C PRO A 311 -14.19 -4.25 -32.11
N GLY A 312 -14.93 -4.86 -31.18
CA GLY A 312 -14.85 -6.28 -30.83
C GLY A 312 -15.38 -7.27 -31.88
N ASP A 313 -15.90 -6.76 -33.01
CA ASP A 313 -16.67 -7.55 -33.97
C ASP A 313 -15.86 -8.09 -35.17
N GLU A 314 -14.53 -7.93 -35.23
CA GLU A 314 -13.73 -8.33 -36.39
C GLU A 314 -12.64 -9.40 -36.16
N LEU A 315 -12.90 -10.45 -35.36
CA LEU A 315 -11.99 -11.61 -35.29
C LEU A 315 -12.65 -12.99 -35.41
N ASN A 316 -13.87 -13.08 -35.93
CA ASN A 316 -14.50 -14.37 -36.23
C ASN A 316 -15.01 -14.50 -37.66
N GLU A 317 -14.18 -14.20 -38.68
CA GLU A 317 -14.36 -14.83 -39.99
C GLU A 317 -13.00 -15.24 -40.58
N GLY A 318 -12.74 -16.54 -40.55
CA GLY A 318 -11.65 -17.15 -41.33
C GLY A 318 -11.88 -16.95 -42.84
N PRO A 319 -10.84 -17.06 -43.67
CA PRO A 319 -10.94 -16.74 -45.08
C PRO A 319 -11.70 -17.83 -45.84
N THR A 320 -12.94 -17.56 -46.25
CA THR A 320 -13.58 -18.31 -47.34
C THR A 320 -13.41 -17.58 -48.67
N PRO A 321 -12.99 -18.27 -49.74
CA PRO A 321 -12.73 -17.63 -51.03
C PRO A 321 -14.00 -17.56 -51.89
N GLY A 322 -14.29 -16.35 -52.40
CA GLY A 322 -14.86 -16.15 -53.72
C GLY A 322 -16.25 -15.51 -53.80
N GLY A 323 -16.33 -14.42 -54.58
CA GLY A 323 -17.42 -14.27 -55.54
C GLY A 323 -18.31 -13.01 -55.46
N MET A 324 -17.86 -11.97 -56.18
CA MET A 324 -18.64 -11.12 -57.11
C MET A 324 -19.86 -10.27 -56.66
N THR A 325 -19.64 -8.95 -56.84
CA THR A 325 -20.40 -7.96 -57.63
C THR A 325 -21.57 -7.16 -57.03
N THR A 326 -21.31 -5.84 -56.95
CA THR A 326 -22.09 -4.67 -57.42
C THR A 326 -23.45 -4.31 -56.80
N GLY A 327 -23.46 -3.13 -56.16
CA GLY A 327 -24.35 -2.03 -56.55
C GLY A 327 -25.44 -1.63 -55.53
N PRO A 328 -25.78 -0.33 -55.39
CA PRO A 328 -26.40 0.22 -54.18
C PRO A 328 -27.88 0.59 -54.34
N SER A 329 -28.49 0.96 -53.20
CA SER A 329 -29.69 1.81 -53.02
C SER A 329 -30.96 1.11 -52.51
N GLY A 330 -31.57 1.69 -51.47
CA GLY A 330 -33.04 1.69 -51.32
C GLY A 330 -33.62 1.20 -49.98
N ASN A 331 -33.83 2.16 -49.06
CA ASN A 331 -35.03 2.37 -48.23
C ASN A 331 -36.09 1.24 -48.11
N ASN A 332 -36.46 0.90 -46.85
CA ASN A 332 -37.79 1.06 -46.21
C ASN A 332 -38.15 -0.02 -45.18
N ASN A 333 -38.85 0.42 -44.13
CA ASN A 333 -39.86 -0.28 -43.31
C ASN A 333 -39.45 -1.32 -42.25
N PHE A 334 -39.50 -0.85 -41.00
CA PHE A 334 -40.49 -1.23 -39.97
C PHE A 334 -41.29 -2.53 -40.19
N THR A 335 -41.04 -3.54 -39.34
CA THR A 335 -42.04 -4.28 -38.53
C THR A 335 -41.33 -5.28 -37.61
N ASP A 336 -41.68 -5.26 -36.31
CA ASP A 336 -41.41 -6.33 -35.33
C ASP A 336 -41.99 -7.68 -35.77
N PRO A 337 -41.42 -8.78 -35.28
CA PRO A 337 -42.30 -9.78 -34.69
C PRO A 337 -41.78 -10.45 -33.39
N ALA A 338 -42.69 -10.46 -32.41
CA ALA A 338 -43.14 -11.61 -31.64
C ALA A 338 -42.13 -12.57 -30.98
N SER A 339 -42.19 -12.52 -29.64
CA SER A 339 -41.90 -13.59 -28.68
C SER A 339 -42.50 -14.96 -29.06
N PRO A 340 -41.83 -16.06 -28.64
CA PRO A 340 -42.51 -17.29 -28.27
C PRO A 340 -42.36 -17.60 -26.77
N GLN A 341 -43.44 -18.13 -26.20
CA GLN A 341 -43.60 -18.56 -24.82
C GLN A 341 -43.39 -20.08 -24.63
N VAL A 342 -43.31 -20.48 -23.33
CA VAL A 342 -43.70 -21.77 -22.68
C VAL A 342 -42.65 -22.91 -22.64
N PRO A 343 -42.58 -23.85 -21.64
CA PRO A 343 -43.32 -24.01 -20.36
C PRO A 343 -42.53 -24.25 -19.05
N GLU A 344 -43.30 -24.04 -17.97
CA GLU A 344 -43.38 -24.71 -16.65
C GLU A 344 -42.61 -26.01 -16.38
N ALA A 345 -41.94 -26.03 -15.22
CA ALA A 345 -41.43 -27.23 -14.56
C ALA A 345 -42.39 -27.70 -13.45
N ASN A 346 -42.90 -28.93 -13.59
CA ASN A 346 -43.62 -29.65 -12.55
C ASN A 346 -42.64 -30.28 -11.55
N GLY A 347 -42.99 -30.20 -10.26
CA GLY A 347 -42.25 -30.82 -9.18
C GLY A 347 -42.42 -32.33 -9.10
N MET A 348 -41.49 -32.97 -8.38
CA MET A 348 -41.72 -34.21 -7.64
C MET A 348 -40.70 -34.34 -6.50
N ASN A 349 -41.23 -34.12 -5.31
CA ASN A 349 -40.90 -34.70 -4.03
C ASN A 349 -40.67 -36.22 -4.09
N ASP A 350 -39.54 -36.69 -3.54
CA ASP A 350 -39.53 -37.96 -2.78
C ASP A 350 -38.49 -37.96 -1.65
N ASN A 351 -38.94 -38.44 -0.50
CA ASN A 351 -38.18 -38.71 0.71
C ASN A 351 -37.54 -40.10 0.57
N THR A 352 -36.27 -40.26 0.93
CA THR A 352 -35.83 -41.56 1.47
C THR A 352 -34.69 -41.39 2.45
N ILE A 353 -34.98 -41.81 3.68
CA ILE A 353 -34.08 -42.02 4.80
C ILE A 353 -33.25 -43.28 4.54
N ALA A 354 -31.93 -43.22 4.75
CA ALA A 354 -31.14 -44.38 5.18
C ALA A 354 -29.87 -43.93 5.91
N ASN A 355 -29.70 -44.46 7.11
CA ASN A 355 -28.58 -44.27 8.03
C ASN A 355 -27.29 -44.92 7.52
N SER A 356 -26.15 -44.32 7.85
CA SER A 356 -24.96 -45.07 8.22
C SER A 356 -24.10 -44.26 9.19
N GLU A 357 -24.06 -44.75 10.42
CA GLU A 357 -23.12 -44.38 11.48
C GLU A 357 -21.68 -44.66 11.06
N SER A 358 -20.76 -43.73 11.37
CA SER A 358 -19.45 -44.10 11.92
C SER A 358 -18.80 -42.89 12.58
N SER A 359 -18.71 -42.98 13.90
CA SER A 359 -17.95 -42.13 14.81
C SER A 359 -16.47 -42.05 14.45
N CYS A 360 -15.85 -40.90 14.75
CA CYS A 360 -14.57 -40.82 15.46
C CYS A 360 -14.48 -39.45 16.15
N GLU A 361 -14.87 -39.48 17.41
CA GLU A 361 -14.69 -38.45 18.43
C GLU A 361 -13.35 -38.73 19.12
N GLN A 362 -12.38 -37.81 19.04
CA GLN A 362 -11.24 -37.76 19.96
C GLN A 362 -10.84 -36.31 20.24
N THR A 363 -11.52 -35.72 21.21
CA THR A 363 -11.05 -34.56 21.98
C THR A 363 -10.57 -35.07 23.34
N GLN A 364 -9.35 -34.69 23.75
CA GLN A 364 -8.96 -34.59 25.15
C GLN A 364 -7.91 -33.47 25.33
N PRO A 365 -7.80 -32.89 26.54
CA PRO A 365 -7.49 -31.49 26.75
C PRO A 365 -6.06 -31.26 27.29
N TYR A 366 -5.49 -30.09 27.02
CA TYR A 366 -4.27 -29.64 27.71
C TYR A 366 -4.61 -28.69 28.86
N SER A 367 -4.13 -29.14 30.02
CA SER A 367 -4.34 -28.63 31.36
C SER A 367 -3.65 -27.27 31.59
N TYR A 368 -4.44 -26.28 32.00
CA TYR A 368 -3.99 -25.17 32.85
C TYR A 368 -3.39 -25.73 34.13
N PHE A 369 -2.08 -25.63 34.35
CA PHE A 369 -1.40 -25.53 35.65
C PHE A 369 0.11 -25.72 35.42
N ALA A 370 0.87 -24.62 35.32
CA ALA A 370 2.27 -24.47 35.81
C ALA A 370 2.99 -23.29 35.15
N LEU A 371 2.59 -22.05 35.43
CA LEU A 371 3.49 -20.88 35.28
C LEU A 371 3.21 -19.90 36.41
N LEU A 372 3.57 -20.31 37.62
CA LEU A 372 3.81 -19.41 38.74
C LEU A 372 5.10 -19.87 39.40
N PHE A 373 6.16 -19.09 39.20
CA PHE A 373 7.49 -19.08 39.86
C PHE A 373 8.61 -18.93 38.82
N CYS A 374 8.94 -17.68 38.47
CA CYS A 374 10.32 -17.22 38.30
C CYS A 374 10.34 -15.69 38.15
N LEU A 375 9.90 -15.00 39.21
CA LEU A 375 10.37 -13.66 39.50
C LEU A 375 11.58 -13.81 40.44
N ILE A 376 12.60 -12.98 40.22
CA ILE A 376 13.82 -12.76 41.03
C ILE A 376 15.10 -13.36 40.42
N LEU A 377 16.04 -12.43 40.16
CA LEU A 377 17.48 -12.54 39.89
C LEU A 377 17.92 -12.49 38.42
N LEU A 378 18.31 -11.29 37.98
CA LEU A 378 19.65 -10.90 37.47
C LEU A 378 19.55 -9.43 36.95
N ILE A 379 19.81 -8.38 37.75
CA ILE A 379 21.13 -7.73 37.98
C ILE A 379 21.61 -7.01 36.69
N LYS A 380 21.72 -5.66 36.57
CA LYS A 380 22.65 -4.72 37.27
C LYS A 380 22.45 -3.22 36.81
N PRO A 381 23.23 -2.20 37.28
CA PRO A 381 22.73 -1.09 38.08
C PRO A 381 22.83 0.33 37.46
N ARG A 382 22.00 1.26 37.96
CA ARG A 382 22.14 2.71 37.73
C ARG A 382 23.29 3.27 38.57
N PHE A 383 24.26 3.93 37.92
CA PHE A 383 25.25 4.78 38.58
C PHE A 383 24.62 6.11 38.98
N PHE A 384 24.48 6.32 40.29
CA PHE A 384 24.34 7.64 40.91
C PHE A 384 25.74 8.21 41.17
N LYS A 385 26.02 9.45 40.77
CA LYS A 385 27.18 10.21 41.22
C LYS A 385 26.69 11.51 41.86
N THR A 386 26.70 11.54 43.19
CA THR A 386 26.58 12.73 44.03
C THR A 386 27.91 13.01 44.72
N GLY A 387 28.22 14.29 44.93
CA GLY A 387 29.36 14.83 45.69
C GLY A 387 29.86 16.10 44.99
N LEU A 388 29.39 17.32 45.28
CA LEU A 388 29.54 18.15 46.51
C LEU A 388 31.00 18.34 46.97
N GLU A 389 31.49 19.54 46.64
CA GLU A 389 32.26 20.52 47.44
C GLU A 389 33.72 20.32 47.92
N SER A 390 34.43 21.45 47.80
CA SER A 390 35.57 22.00 48.58
C SER A 390 37.01 21.68 48.16
N SER A 391 37.64 22.64 47.47
CA SER A 391 38.80 23.44 47.94
C SER A 391 39.14 24.54 46.94
#